data_AF-A0AAF0PX81-F1
#
_entry.id   AF-A0AAF0PX81-F1
#
_cell.length_a   1.000
_cell.length_b   1.000
_cell.length_c   1.000
_cell.angle_alpha   90.00
_cell.angle_beta   90.00
_cell.angle_gamma   90.00
#
_symmetry.space_group_name_H-M   'P 1'
#
loop_
_entity.id
_entity.type
_entity.pdbx_description
1 polymer ?
#
loop_
_entity_poly.entity_id
_entity_poly.type
_entity_poly.pdbx_seq_one_letter_code
_entity_poly.pdbx_strand_id
1 'polypeptide(L)'
;MTISEQCSSSNVISFGYDKMSRCSDIVEALTSPSWSLLLTRIGDVLMVYLLKNTSIFLWLPRNKHHQVAGFPISDLCLKSQVHISVTTYKPSLLHPGNYQFQKRLLLRL
;
A
#
# COMPACT_ATOMS: atom_id res chain seq x y z
N MET A 1 -3.40 -31.93 -9.69
CA MET A 1 -3.64 -30.68 -8.93
C MET A 1 -2.56 -29.69 -9.30
N THR A 2 -2.80 -28.89 -10.33
CA THR A 2 -1.98 -27.70 -10.60
C THR A 2 -2.44 -26.63 -9.63
N ILE A 3 -1.64 -26.36 -8.60
CA ILE A 3 -1.81 -25.17 -7.77
C ILE A 3 -1.64 -24.01 -8.74
N SER A 4 -2.75 -23.39 -9.13
CA SER A 4 -2.70 -22.12 -9.86
C SER A 4 -2.05 -21.13 -8.92
N GLU A 5 -0.77 -20.83 -9.13
CA GLU A 5 -0.15 -19.64 -8.59
C GLU A 5 -1.03 -18.46 -9.04
N GLN A 6 -1.86 -17.96 -8.12
CA GLN A 6 -2.59 -16.73 -8.31
C GLN A 6 -1.55 -15.60 -8.40
N CYS A 7 -1.11 -15.34 -9.62
CA CYS A 7 -0.37 -14.15 -9.99
C CYS A 7 -1.32 -12.95 -9.87
N SER A 8 -1.48 -12.37 -8.68
CA SER A 8 -2.14 -11.06 -8.49
C SER A 8 -1.95 -10.46 -7.08
N SER A 9 -0.74 -10.52 -6.55
CA SER A 9 -0.30 -9.55 -5.54
C SER A 9 1.00 -8.91 -6.02
N SER A 10 0.91 -8.07 -7.06
CA SER A 10 2.08 -7.36 -7.57
C SER A 10 2.58 -6.43 -6.46
N ASN A 11 3.72 -6.77 -5.89
CA ASN A 11 4.38 -5.92 -4.94
C ASN A 11 4.59 -4.53 -5.58
N VAL A 12 4.25 -3.46 -4.86
CA VAL A 12 4.38 -2.10 -5.41
C VAL A 12 5.82 -1.71 -5.70
N ILE A 13 6.84 -2.45 -5.21
CA ILE A 13 8.25 -2.20 -5.53
C ILE A 13 8.51 -2.10 -7.04
N SER A 14 7.81 -2.91 -7.85
CA SER A 14 7.97 -2.90 -9.31
C SER A 14 7.08 -1.88 -10.03
N PHE A 15 6.26 -1.12 -9.30
CA PHE A 15 5.31 -0.19 -9.88
C PHE A 15 6.04 1.00 -10.51
N GLY A 16 5.71 1.31 -11.77
CA GLY A 16 6.29 2.45 -12.48
C GLY A 16 7.79 2.34 -12.78
N TYR A 17 8.40 1.15 -12.63
CA TYR A 17 9.80 0.94 -12.96
C TYR A 17 10.03 1.02 -14.48
N ASP A 18 10.79 2.03 -14.91
CA ASP A 18 11.24 2.12 -16.29
C ASP A 18 12.49 1.27 -16.49
N LYS A 19 12.42 0.31 -17.42
CA LYS A 19 13.54 -0.58 -17.72
C LYS A 19 14.69 0.15 -18.43
N MET A 20 14.42 1.23 -19.16
CA MET A 20 15.43 1.92 -19.98
C MET A 20 16.29 2.84 -19.12
N SER A 21 15.66 3.68 -18.30
CA SER A 21 16.36 4.51 -17.31
C SER A 21 16.75 3.77 -16.04
N ARG A 22 16.18 2.57 -15.81
CA ARG A 22 16.38 1.77 -14.59
C ARG A 22 16.01 2.53 -13.31
N CYS A 23 15.03 3.43 -13.40
CA CYS A 23 14.60 4.26 -12.29
C CYS A 23 13.09 4.19 -12.05
N SER A 24 12.72 4.63 -10.85
CA SER A 24 11.36 4.97 -10.41
C SER A 24 11.47 5.75 -9.11
N ASP A 25 10.44 6.50 -8.74
CA ASP A 25 10.38 7.19 -7.44
C ASP A 25 10.60 6.22 -6.26
N ILE A 26 10.12 4.97 -6.40
CA ILE A 26 10.29 3.92 -5.39
C ILE A 26 11.76 3.50 -5.31
N VAL A 27 12.42 3.25 -6.45
CA VAL A 27 13.84 2.93 -6.48
C VAL A 27 14.68 4.08 -5.92
N GLU A 28 14.35 5.33 -6.22
CA GLU A 28 15.02 6.50 -5.65
C GLU A 28 14.88 6.53 -4.12
N ALA A 29 13.67 6.30 -3.60
CA ALA A 29 13.44 6.24 -2.15
C ALA A 29 14.21 5.08 -1.48
N LEU A 30 14.21 3.90 -2.10
CA LEU A 30 14.91 2.69 -1.62
C LEU A 30 16.43 2.72 -1.87
N THR A 31 16.95 3.75 -2.52
CA THR A 31 18.40 3.99 -2.69
C THR A 31 18.88 5.22 -1.92
N SER A 32 17.98 5.88 -1.17
CA SER A 32 18.31 7.03 -0.35
C SER A 32 19.32 6.69 0.77
N PRO A 33 20.14 7.65 1.24
CA PRO A 33 21.09 7.42 2.33
C PRO A 33 20.42 6.91 3.62
N SER A 34 19.21 7.39 3.92
CA SER A 34 18.40 6.94 5.05
C SER A 34 18.02 5.47 4.93
N TRP A 35 17.65 5.01 3.72
CA TRP A 35 17.34 3.61 3.47
C TRP A 35 18.59 2.74 3.54
N SER A 36 19.72 3.20 2.99
CA SER A 36 21.00 2.50 3.08
C SER A 36 21.41 2.27 4.54
N LEU A 37 21.24 3.28 5.42
CA LEU A 37 21.51 3.13 6.85
C LEU A 37 20.56 2.11 7.52
N LEU A 38 19.28 2.11 7.14
CA LEU A 38 18.30 1.13 7.63
C LEU A 38 18.68 -0.29 7.20
N LEU A 39 19.07 -0.46 5.94
CA LEU A 39 19.54 -1.73 5.39
C LEU A 39 20.77 -2.23 6.14
N THR A 40 21.75 -1.36 6.43
CA THR A 40 22.95 -1.75 7.21
C THR A 40 22.59 -2.25 8.62
N ARG A 41 21.53 -1.71 9.25
CA ARG A 41 21.10 -2.10 10.59
C ARG A 41 20.28 -3.40 10.61
N ILE A 42 19.45 -3.61 9.60
CA ILE A 42 18.55 -4.76 9.50
C ILE A 42 19.25 -5.97 8.87
N GLY A 43 20.12 -5.73 7.89
CA GLY A 43 20.74 -6.74 7.06
C GLY A 43 19.88 -7.16 5.87
N ASP A 44 20.56 -7.64 4.82
CA ASP A 44 19.95 -7.91 3.51
C ASP A 44 18.82 -8.95 3.57
N VAL A 45 19.06 -10.06 4.28
CA VAL A 45 18.10 -11.18 4.36
C VAL A 45 16.78 -10.74 4.97
N LEU A 46 16.84 -10.02 6.09
CA LEU A 46 15.65 -9.49 6.75
C LEU A 46 14.99 -8.39 5.93
N MET A 47 15.76 -7.51 5.28
CA MET A 47 15.19 -6.48 4.42
C MET A 47 14.43 -7.09 3.24
N VAL A 48 14.99 -8.10 2.58
CA VAL A 48 14.30 -8.81 1.48
C VAL A 48 13.02 -9.47 2.00
N TYR A 49 13.05 -10.07 3.19
CA TYR A 49 11.85 -10.64 3.80
C TYR A 49 10.78 -9.58 4.05
N LEU A 50 11.15 -8.42 4.62
CA LEU A 50 10.23 -7.32 4.86
C LEU A 50 9.64 -6.80 3.55
N LEU A 51 10.48 -6.46 2.58
CA LEU A 51 10.06 -5.97 1.28
C LEU A 51 9.06 -6.92 0.59
N LYS A 52 9.22 -8.24 0.75
CA LYS A 52 8.31 -9.24 0.17
C LYS A 52 6.99 -9.38 0.92
N ASN A 53 7.02 -9.32 2.25
CA ASN A 53 5.91 -9.78 3.10
C ASN A 53 5.17 -8.66 3.83
N THR A 54 5.69 -7.43 3.83
CA THR A 54 5.09 -6.31 4.58
C THR A 54 4.73 -5.15 3.67
N SER A 55 3.76 -4.34 4.12
CA SER A 55 3.46 -3.06 3.49
C SER A 55 4.30 -1.97 4.13
N ILE A 56 5.20 -1.36 3.35
CA ILE A 56 6.12 -0.32 3.85
C ILE A 56 5.71 1.01 3.24
N PHE A 57 5.56 2.03 4.10
CA PHE A 57 5.27 3.39 3.70
C PHE A 57 6.44 4.30 4.07
N LEU A 58 6.94 5.05 3.10
CA LEU A 58 7.95 6.07 3.33
C LEU A 58 7.31 7.46 3.28
N TRP A 59 7.85 8.36 4.09
CA TRP A 59 7.47 9.76 4.06
C TRP A 59 8.23 10.45 2.93
N LEU A 60 7.51 10.99 1.94
CA LEU A 60 8.08 11.75 0.85
C LEU A 60 7.85 13.26 1.06
N PRO A 61 8.68 14.11 0.45
CA PRO A 61 8.44 15.55 0.42
C PRO A 61 7.01 15.86 -0.04
N ARG A 62 6.41 16.93 0.51
CA ARG A 62 5.00 17.34 0.33
C ARG A 62 3.97 16.62 1.22
N ASN A 63 4.37 16.13 2.40
CA ASN A 63 3.49 15.51 3.40
C ASN A 63 2.67 14.32 2.86
N LYS A 64 3.25 13.53 1.96
CA LYS A 64 2.60 12.34 1.41
C LYS A 64 3.34 11.10 1.88
N HIS A 65 2.61 10.16 2.45
CA HIS A 65 3.09 8.80 2.66
C HIS A 65 2.93 8.03 1.36
N HIS A 66 4.02 7.44 0.88
CA HIS A 66 4.01 6.61 -0.32
C HIS A 66 4.30 5.17 0.06
N GLN A 67 3.48 4.24 -0.46
CA GLN A 67 3.74 2.82 -0.28
C GLN A 67 4.88 2.42 -1.22
N VAL A 68 5.96 1.86 -0.66
CA VAL A 68 7.14 1.43 -1.42
C VAL A 68 7.29 -0.08 -1.49
N ALA A 69 6.55 -0.83 -0.68
CA ALA A 69 6.54 -2.29 -0.72
C ALA A 69 5.21 -2.89 -0.29
N GLY A 70 5.00 -4.15 -0.67
CA GLY A 70 3.85 -4.96 -0.30
C GLY A 70 2.67 -4.84 -1.28
N PHE A 71 1.53 -5.41 -0.88
CA PHE A 71 0.30 -5.38 -1.66
C PHE A 71 -0.29 -3.96 -1.68
N PRO A 72 -0.72 -3.43 -2.84
CA PRO A 72 -1.27 -2.08 -2.93
C PRO A 72 -2.45 -1.88 -1.97
N ILE A 73 -2.33 -0.92 -1.04
CA ILE A 73 -3.39 -0.69 -0.05
C ILE A 73 -4.70 -0.19 -0.70
N SER A 74 -4.60 0.46 -1.86
CA SER A 74 -5.75 0.84 -2.69
C SER A 74 -6.67 -0.35 -3.00
N ASP A 75 -6.08 -1.52 -3.22
CA ASP A 75 -6.78 -2.71 -3.67
C ASP A 75 -7.49 -3.41 -2.50
N LEU A 76 -7.03 -3.18 -1.26
CA LEU A 76 -7.74 -3.59 -0.05
C LEU A 76 -8.98 -2.73 0.18
N CYS A 77 -8.86 -1.41 -0.02
CA CYS A 77 -9.97 -0.46 0.16
C CYS A 77 -11.12 -0.70 -0.84
N LEU A 78 -10.82 -1.11 -2.06
CA LEU A 78 -11.85 -1.44 -3.05
C LEU A 78 -12.66 -2.68 -2.65
N LYS A 79 -12.00 -3.70 -2.08
CA LYS A 79 -12.68 -4.91 -1.59
C LYS A 79 -13.61 -4.63 -0.41
N SER A 80 -13.24 -3.71 0.48
CA SER A 80 -14.10 -3.33 1.61
C SER A 80 -15.29 -2.47 1.19
N GLN A 81 -15.13 -1.57 0.22
CA GLN A 81 -16.23 -0.77 -0.33
C GLN A 81 -17.27 -1.63 -1.05
N VAL A 82 -16.84 -2.64 -1.83
CA VAL A 82 -17.76 -3.59 -2.48
C VAL A 82 -18.58 -4.38 -1.45
N HIS A 83 -17.99 -4.75 -0.30
CA HIS A 83 -18.74 -5.43 0.75
C HIS A 83 -19.79 -4.52 1.44
N ILE A 84 -19.49 -3.23 1.59
CA ILE A 84 -20.45 -2.26 2.14
C ILE A 84 -21.60 -2.01 1.15
N SER A 85 -21.33 -1.94 -0.16
CA SER A 85 -22.39 -1.75 -1.15
C SER A 85 -23.26 -2.99 -1.36
N VAL A 86 -22.73 -4.21 -1.15
CA VAL A 86 -23.52 -5.46 -1.24
C VAL A 86 -24.46 -5.67 -0.04
N THR A 87 -24.22 -5.03 1.10
CA THR A 87 -25.08 -5.16 2.30
C THR A 87 -26.17 -4.11 2.43
N THR A 88 -26.27 -3.13 1.51
CA THR A 88 -27.36 -2.14 1.55
C THR A 88 -27.90 -1.83 0.16
N TYR A 89 -28.76 -2.71 -0.35
CA TYR A 89 -29.83 -2.32 -1.26
C TYR A 89 -31.18 -2.73 -0.67
N LYS A 90 -31.62 -1.95 0.32
CA LYS A 90 -33.04 -1.62 0.46
C LYS A 90 -33.20 -0.12 0.16
N PRO A 91 -33.83 0.27 -0.96
CA PRO A 91 -34.09 1.66 -1.24
C PRO A 91 -35.30 2.11 -0.42
N SER A 92 -35.04 2.79 0.70
CA SER A 92 -36.07 3.59 1.37
C SER A 92 -35.46 4.85 1.96
N LEU A 93 -35.59 5.92 1.16
CA LEU A 93 -35.90 7.32 1.54
C LEU A 93 -35.02 8.05 2.57
N LEU A 94 -34.26 9.03 2.03
CA LEU A 94 -34.01 10.41 2.54
C LEU A 94 -33.57 10.63 4.00
N HIS A 95 -32.33 11.08 4.21
CA HIS A 95 -31.99 12.44 4.69
C HIS A 95 -30.45 12.66 4.82
N PRO A 96 -29.93 13.90 4.63
CA PRO A 96 -28.51 14.20 4.63
C PRO A 96 -28.02 14.60 6.03
N GLY A 97 -26.97 13.95 6.53
CA GLY A 97 -26.24 14.47 7.69
C GLY A 97 -25.41 13.41 8.42
N ASN A 98 -24.10 13.37 8.16
CA ASN A 98 -23.04 13.38 9.18
C ASN A 98 -21.68 12.93 8.63
N TYR A 99 -20.91 13.89 8.09
CA TYR A 99 -19.50 13.73 7.72
C TYR A 99 -18.53 13.72 8.93
N GLN A 100 -18.98 13.36 10.13
CA GLN A 100 -18.14 13.39 11.34
C GLN A 100 -17.69 12.01 11.83
N PHE A 101 -18.30 10.91 11.38
CA PHE A 101 -17.97 9.59 11.95
C PHE A 101 -16.66 8.97 11.40
N GLN A 102 -16.18 9.40 10.23
CA GLN A 102 -14.98 8.83 9.62
C GLN A 102 -13.65 9.40 10.15
N LYS A 103 -13.63 10.58 10.79
CA LYS A 103 -12.38 11.17 11.31
C LYS A 103 -11.85 10.50 12.58
N ARG A 104 -12.70 9.81 13.35
CA ARG A 104 -12.29 9.23 14.65
C ARG A 104 -11.54 7.89 14.54
N LEU A 105 -11.62 7.18 13.42
CA LEU A 105 -10.96 5.89 13.27
C LEU A 105 -9.49 6.00 12.87
N LEU A 106 -9.10 7.12 12.23
CA LEU A 106 -7.72 7.35 11.76
C LEU A 106 -6.74 7.82 12.87
N LEU A 107 -7.22 8.11 14.08
CA LEU A 107 -6.38 8.58 15.21
C LEU A 107 -6.08 7.49 16.25
N ARG A 108 -6.41 6.23 15.98
CA ARG A 108 -6.19 5.10 16.91
C ARG A 108 -5.44 3.91 16.30
N LEU A 109 -4.74 4.15 15.19
CA LEU A 109 -3.72 3.26 14.65
C LEU A 109 -2.42 4.06 14.54
#